data_AF-A0A6V8PQI0-F1
#
_entry.id   AF-A0A6V8PQI0-F1
#
_cell.length_a   1.000
_cell.length_b   1.000
_cell.length_c   1.000
_cell.angle_alpha   90.00
_cell.angle_beta   90.00
_cell.angle_gamma   90.00
#
_symmetry.space_group_name_H-M   'P 1'
#
loop_
_entity.id
_entity.type
_entity.pdbx_description
1 polymer ?
#
loop_
_entity_poly.entity_id
_entity_poly.type
_entity_poly.pdbx_seq_one_letter_code
_entity_poly.pdbx_strand_id
1 'polypeptide(L)'
;MKASAADGDVQEILEQAVRRFKPKYVALIAPKISIPRKDCHRSASDCYYRLDLSDLHVNQKLRYTIRHASRELHIEKSRKIEDEHLLLLSEFVDSHKIDADTRYIFEKIPKYLSSVSTAWVFSARNDAKRLVAFDIAEFGARDYIFYMFNFMSRRSYVPGASDILLHEVIKAAQEQGKSFVNLGLGINEGVAFF
;
A
#
# COMPACT_ATOMS: atom_id res chain seq x y z
N MET A 1 -4.35 -0.04 -23.55
CA MET A 1 -3.70 -1.11 -24.34
C MET A 1 -4.08 -2.44 -23.70
N LYS A 2 -4.88 -3.28 -24.38
CA LYS A 2 -5.30 -4.59 -23.86
C LYS A 2 -4.07 -5.51 -23.83
N ALA A 3 -3.61 -5.90 -22.65
CA ALA A 3 -2.67 -7.00 -22.53
C ALA A 3 -3.44 -8.29 -22.82
N SER A 4 -3.28 -8.80 -24.05
CA SER A 4 -3.55 -10.19 -24.37
C SER A 4 -2.48 -11.02 -23.66
N ALA A 5 -2.76 -11.42 -22.41
CA ALA A 5 -2.17 -12.64 -21.90
C ALA A 5 -2.72 -13.76 -22.80
N ALA A 6 -1.85 -14.64 -23.28
CA ALA A 6 -2.28 -15.82 -24.00
C ALA A 6 -3.30 -16.57 -23.12
N ASP A 7 -4.55 -16.66 -23.58
CA ASP A 7 -5.62 -17.43 -22.96
C ASP A 7 -5.33 -18.94 -23.11
N GLY A 8 -4.18 -19.39 -22.61
CA GLY A 8 -4.03 -20.79 -22.22
C GLY A 8 -4.98 -21.03 -21.06
N ASP A 9 -5.77 -22.09 -21.13
CA ASP A 9 -6.73 -22.42 -20.08
C ASP A 9 -5.97 -22.51 -18.75
N VAL A 10 -6.27 -21.58 -17.82
CA VAL A 10 -5.65 -21.51 -16.48
C VAL A 10 -5.74 -22.89 -15.80
N GLN A 11 -6.79 -23.65 -16.11
CA GLN A 11 -6.95 -25.02 -15.66
C GLN A 11 -5.83 -25.94 -16.17
N GLU A 12 -5.51 -25.90 -17.46
CA GLU A 12 -4.46 -26.73 -18.05
C GLU A 12 -3.09 -26.43 -17.46
N ILE A 13 -2.76 -25.14 -17.31
CA ILE A 13 -1.49 -24.70 -16.68
C ILE A 13 -1.42 -25.19 -15.23
N LEU A 14 -2.52 -25.07 -14.49
CA LEU A 14 -2.59 -25.57 -13.11
C LEU A 14 -2.40 -27.09 -13.06
N GLU A 15 -3.09 -27.85 -13.92
CA GLU A 15 -2.98 -29.30 -13.98
C GLU A 15 -1.55 -29.75 -14.29
N GLN A 16 -0.88 -29.08 -15.25
CA GLN A 16 0.52 -29.35 -15.58
C GLN A 16 1.44 -29.05 -14.39
N ALA A 17 1.24 -27.92 -13.70
CA ALA A 17 2.02 -27.55 -12.52
C ALA A 17 1.83 -28.56 -11.37
N VAL A 18 0.59 -28.97 -11.09
CA VAL A 18 0.28 -29.98 -10.06
C VAL A 18 0.92 -31.33 -10.40
N ARG A 19 0.81 -31.80 -11.64
CA ARG A 19 1.43 -33.06 -12.08
C ARG A 19 2.96 -33.04 -11.94
N ARG A 20 3.58 -31.91 -12.29
CA ARG A 20 5.04 -31.74 -12.25
C ARG A 20 5.58 -31.62 -10.84
N PHE A 21 4.99 -30.77 -10.01
CA PHE A 21 5.55 -30.40 -8.71
C PHE A 21 4.94 -31.18 -7.53
N LYS A 22 3.80 -31.85 -7.74
CA LYS A 22 3.07 -32.62 -6.72
C LYS A 22 2.92 -31.87 -5.38
N PRO A 23 2.47 -30.60 -5.39
CA PRO A 23 2.40 -29.81 -4.17
C PRO A 23 1.29 -30.30 -3.25
N LYS A 24 1.45 -30.07 -1.94
CA LYS A 24 0.39 -30.35 -0.95
C LYS A 24 -0.78 -29.37 -1.07
N TYR A 25 -0.50 -28.12 -1.42
CA TYR A 25 -1.47 -27.04 -1.61
C TYR A 25 -1.05 -26.16 -2.79
N VAL A 26 -2.02 -25.61 -3.52
CA VAL A 26 -1.78 -24.58 -4.54
C VAL A 26 -2.62 -23.35 -4.22
N ALA A 27 -1.99 -22.18 -4.23
CA ALA A 27 -2.68 -20.91 -4.21
C ALA A 27 -2.76 -20.38 -5.65
N LEU A 28 -3.96 -20.04 -6.11
CA LEU A 28 -4.21 -19.45 -7.42
C LEU A 28 -4.85 -18.08 -7.24
N ILE A 29 -4.24 -17.07 -7.84
CA ILE A 29 -4.77 -15.70 -7.92
C ILE A 29 -4.89 -15.35 -9.39
N ALA A 30 -6.11 -15.10 -9.86
CA ALA A 30 -6.38 -14.71 -11.23
C ALA A 30 -7.60 -13.79 -11.30
N PRO A 31 -7.69 -12.86 -12.26
CA PRO A 31 -8.85 -11.99 -12.44
C PRO A 31 -10.17 -12.77 -12.60
N LYS A 32 -10.08 -13.98 -13.16
CA LYS A 32 -11.18 -14.93 -13.25
C LYS A 32 -10.64 -16.33 -12.99
N ILE A 33 -11.22 -17.02 -12.01
CA ILE A 33 -10.90 -18.41 -11.70
C ILE A 33 -12.03 -19.28 -12.24
N SER A 34 -11.75 -20.03 -13.30
CA SER A 34 -12.72 -20.93 -13.96
C SER A 34 -12.82 -22.31 -13.30
N ILE A 35 -12.09 -22.53 -12.20
CA ILE A 35 -12.04 -23.82 -11.49
C ILE A 35 -13.28 -23.98 -10.60
N PRO A 36 -13.91 -25.17 -10.56
CA PRO A 36 -15.05 -25.41 -9.68
C PRO A 36 -14.71 -25.17 -8.21
N ARG A 37 -15.49 -24.33 -7.51
CA ARG A 37 -15.27 -24.01 -6.08
C ARG A 37 -15.24 -25.22 -5.15
N LYS A 38 -15.88 -26.33 -5.53
CA LYS A 38 -15.88 -27.60 -4.78
C LYS A 38 -14.49 -28.21 -4.62
N ASP A 39 -13.57 -27.88 -5.52
CA ASP A 39 -12.19 -28.37 -5.50
C ASP A 39 -11.27 -27.42 -4.71
N CYS A 40 -11.80 -26.28 -4.23
CA CYS A 40 -11.08 -25.28 -3.47
C CYS A 40 -11.29 -25.48 -1.96
N HIS A 41 -10.19 -25.60 -1.20
CA HIS A 41 -10.26 -25.64 0.26
C HIS A 41 -10.69 -24.30 0.87
N ARG A 42 -10.30 -23.18 0.24
CA ARG A 42 -10.68 -21.81 0.61
C ARG A 42 -10.81 -20.97 -0.67
N SER A 43 -11.75 -20.04 -0.69
CA SER A 43 -11.92 -19.07 -1.79
C SER A 43 -12.26 -17.69 -1.24
N ALA A 44 -11.61 -16.66 -1.78
CA ALA A 44 -11.92 -15.26 -1.53
C ALA A 44 -11.89 -14.49 -2.86
N SER A 45 -12.51 -13.31 -2.88
CA SER A 45 -12.43 -12.37 -3.99
C SER A 45 -12.21 -10.98 -3.40
N ASP A 46 -11.35 -10.21 -4.04
CA ASP A 46 -11.04 -8.84 -3.66
C ASP A 46 -10.91 -7.96 -4.93
N CYS A 47 -10.72 -6.67 -4.69
CA CYS A 47 -10.45 -5.70 -5.73
C CYS A 47 -9.22 -4.88 -5.31
N TYR A 48 -8.34 -4.63 -6.28
CA TYR A 48 -7.30 -3.62 -6.13
C TYR A 48 -7.86 -2.24 -6.47
N TYR A 49 -7.57 -1.28 -5.59
CA TYR A 49 -7.91 0.11 -5.81
C TYR A 49 -6.75 0.81 -6.50
N ARG A 50 -7.06 1.71 -7.44
CA ARG A 50 -6.07 2.51 -8.14
C ARG A 50 -6.54 3.96 -8.25
N LEU A 51 -5.59 4.87 -8.22
CA LEU A 51 -5.78 6.29 -8.46
C LEU A 51 -5.04 6.67 -9.75
N ASP A 52 -5.79 6.94 -10.81
CA ASP A 52 -5.24 7.38 -12.10
C ASP A 52 -4.73 8.84 -11.98
N LEU A 53 -3.47 9.10 -12.36
CA LEU A 53 -2.82 10.40 -12.11
C LEU A 53 -3.11 11.46 -13.19
N SER A 54 -3.50 11.05 -14.39
CA SER A 54 -3.85 11.95 -15.50
C SER A 54 -5.09 12.79 -15.23
N ASP A 55 -6.06 12.20 -14.53
CA ASP A 55 -7.40 12.76 -14.32
C ASP A 55 -7.65 13.11 -12.85
N LEU A 56 -6.58 13.19 -12.06
CA LEU A 56 -6.67 13.42 -10.62
C LEU A 56 -7.16 14.85 -10.32
N HIS A 57 -8.41 14.97 -9.91
CA HIS A 57 -9.01 16.22 -9.46
C HIS A 57 -9.22 16.24 -7.95
N VAL A 58 -8.31 16.90 -7.24
CA VAL A 58 -8.45 17.11 -5.78
C VAL A 58 -9.52 18.17 -5.53
N ASN A 59 -10.62 17.82 -4.85
CA ASN A 59 -11.72 18.76 -4.59
C ASN A 59 -11.31 19.91 -3.63
N GLN A 60 -12.10 20.99 -3.58
CA GLN A 60 -11.75 22.19 -2.81
C GLN A 60 -11.58 21.93 -1.30
N LYS A 61 -12.39 21.04 -0.72
CA LYS A 61 -12.31 20.68 0.70
C LYS A 61 -10.98 19.99 0.99
N LEU A 62 -10.59 19.02 0.17
CA LEU A 62 -9.32 18.30 0.34
C LEU A 62 -8.12 19.20 0.12
N ARG A 63 -8.15 20.10 -0.89
CA ARG A 63 -7.11 21.14 -1.07
C ARG A 63 -6.98 22.05 0.15
N TYR A 64 -8.10 22.41 0.78
CA TYR A 64 -8.07 23.18 2.02
C TYR A 64 -7.38 22.39 3.13
N THR A 65 -7.77 21.12 3.35
CA THR A 65 -7.15 20.25 4.38
C THR A 65 -5.64 20.11 4.17
N ILE A 66 -5.20 19.80 2.95
CA ILE A 66 -3.77 19.68 2.61
C ILE A 66 -3.03 20.99 2.89
N ARG A 67 -3.59 22.13 2.48
CA ARG A 67 -2.97 23.45 2.72
C ARG A 67 -2.91 23.82 4.19
N HIS A 68 -3.87 23.37 5.01
CA HIS A 68 -3.83 23.57 6.45
C HIS A 68 -2.74 22.71 7.08
N ALA A 69 -2.73 21.42 6.78
CA ALA A 69 -1.70 20.49 7.25
C ALA A 69 -0.29 20.95 6.84
N SER A 70 -0.12 21.51 5.63
CA SER A 70 1.19 21.98 5.13
C SER A 70 1.76 23.19 5.88
N ARG A 71 0.95 23.86 6.72
CA ARG A 71 1.42 24.96 7.58
C ARG A 71 1.93 24.47 8.92
N GLU A 72 1.51 23.27 9.34
CA GLU A 72 1.79 22.68 10.65
C GLU A 72 2.78 21.51 10.56
N LEU A 73 2.95 20.94 9.35
CA LEU A 73 3.74 19.74 9.11
C LEU A 73 4.86 19.99 8.10
N HIS A 74 6.05 19.51 8.45
CA HIS A 74 7.19 19.34 7.57
C HIS A 74 7.23 17.91 7.05
N ILE A 75 7.28 17.74 5.72
CA ILE A 75 7.35 16.42 5.09
C ILE A 75 8.78 16.10 4.66
N GLU A 76 9.28 14.95 5.09
CA GLU A 76 10.61 14.43 4.75
C GLU A 76 10.48 13.12 3.97
N LYS A 77 11.13 13.04 2.81
CA LYS A 77 11.23 11.81 2.01
C LYS A 77 12.59 11.17 2.22
N SER A 78 12.62 9.94 2.74
CA SER A 78 13.86 9.21 3.03
C SER A 78 13.72 7.72 2.72
N ARG A 79 14.85 6.99 2.75
CA ARG A 79 14.87 5.51 2.68
C ARG A 79 15.11 4.86 4.05
N LYS A 80 15.19 5.67 5.09
CA LYS A 80 15.51 5.23 6.44
C LYS A 80 14.23 5.14 7.27
N ILE A 81 14.18 4.11 8.10
CA ILE A 81 13.24 4.00 9.19
C ILE A 81 14.05 4.19 10.48
N GLU A 82 13.59 5.08 11.35
CA GLU A 82 14.24 5.43 12.61
C GLU A 82 13.43 4.89 13.79
N ASP A 83 13.97 5.01 15.01
CA ASP A 83 13.35 4.43 16.20
C ASP A 83 11.93 4.96 16.44
N GLU A 84 11.67 6.23 16.16
CA GLU A 84 10.33 6.82 16.27
C GLU A 84 9.32 6.22 15.28
N HIS A 85 9.74 5.83 14.08
CA HIS A 85 8.88 5.11 13.13
C HIS A 85 8.55 3.71 13.66
N LEU A 86 9.53 3.04 14.26
CA LEU A 86 9.34 1.72 14.88
C LEU A 86 8.38 1.81 16.08
N LEU A 87 8.46 2.89 16.87
CA LEU A 87 7.52 3.14 17.96
C LEU A 87 6.09 3.33 17.46
N LEU A 88 5.88 4.13 16.40
CA LEU A 88 4.55 4.30 15.81
C LEU A 88 4.02 3.01 15.17
N LEU A 89 4.89 2.21 14.54
CA LEU A 89 4.56 0.90 14.01
C LEU A 89 4.10 -0.05 15.13
N SER A 90 4.84 -0.11 16.24
CA SER A 90 4.45 -0.91 17.42
C SER A 90 3.13 -0.42 18.01
N GLU A 91 2.98 0.90 18.19
CA GLU A 91 1.73 1.50 18.68
C GLU A 91 0.54 1.09 17.80
N PHE A 92 0.70 1.11 16.47
CA PHE A 92 -0.32 0.67 15.53
C PHE A 92 -0.65 -0.81 15.71
N VAL A 93 0.37 -1.68 15.72
CA VAL A 93 0.23 -3.13 15.83
C VAL A 93 -0.43 -3.56 17.14
N ASP A 94 -0.10 -2.89 18.25
CA ASP A 94 -0.60 -3.22 19.58
C ASP A 94 -2.01 -2.69 19.82
N SER A 95 -2.41 -1.64 19.10
CA SER A 95 -3.68 -0.95 19.30
C SER A 95 -4.80 -1.35 18.32
N HIS A 96 -4.53 -2.26 17.39
CA HIS A 96 -5.51 -2.80 16.45
C HIS A 96 -5.64 -4.32 16.58
N LYS A 97 -6.85 -4.83 16.37
CA LYS A 97 -7.08 -6.27 16.25
C LYS A 97 -6.65 -6.71 14.85
N ILE A 98 -5.42 -7.20 14.74
CA ILE A 98 -4.86 -7.75 13.50
C ILE A 98 -4.58 -9.25 13.67
N ASP A 99 -4.74 -10.02 12.59
CA ASP A 99 -4.40 -11.44 12.57
C ASP A 99 -2.87 -11.67 12.55
N ALA A 100 -2.46 -12.92 12.73
CA ALA A 100 -1.05 -13.29 12.81
C ALA A 100 -0.27 -13.03 11.51
N ASP A 101 -0.91 -13.20 10.35
CA ASP A 101 -0.26 -13.00 9.05
C ASP A 101 -0.04 -11.51 8.79
N THR A 102 -1.04 -10.68 9.07
CA THR A 102 -0.93 -9.21 9.00
C THR A 102 0.11 -8.68 9.97
N ARG A 103 0.15 -9.19 11.20
CA ARG A 103 1.20 -8.84 12.19
C ARG A 103 2.59 -9.18 11.66
N TYR A 104 2.76 -10.37 11.09
CA TYR A 104 4.02 -10.80 10.50
C TYR A 104 4.48 -9.84 9.39
N ILE A 105 3.57 -9.36 8.54
CA ILE A 105 3.89 -8.37 7.50
C ILE A 105 4.43 -7.07 8.13
N PHE A 106 3.74 -6.52 9.13
CA PHE A 106 4.17 -5.28 9.79
C PHE A 106 5.54 -5.44 10.46
N GLU A 107 5.78 -6.55 11.15
CA GLU A 107 7.08 -6.85 11.78
C GLU A 107 8.23 -6.96 10.77
N LYS A 108 7.94 -7.22 9.48
CA LYS A 108 8.95 -7.30 8.41
C LYS A 108 9.21 -5.98 7.69
N ILE A 109 8.43 -4.93 7.94
CA ILE A 109 8.61 -3.62 7.31
C ILE A 109 10.06 -3.10 7.42
N PRO A 110 10.73 -3.11 8.58
CA PRO A 110 12.08 -2.57 8.68
C PRO A 110 13.09 -3.33 7.81
N LYS A 111 12.95 -4.66 7.74
CA LYS A 111 13.78 -5.51 6.89
C LYS A 111 13.49 -5.30 5.40
N TYR A 112 12.23 -5.07 5.05
CA TYR A 112 11.84 -4.76 3.68
C TYR A 112 12.48 -3.44 3.22
N LEU A 113 12.32 -2.38 4.01
CA LEU A 113 12.87 -1.05 3.67
C LEU A 113 14.40 -1.04 3.55
N SER A 114 15.11 -1.84 4.36
CA SER A 114 16.56 -1.94 4.27
C SER A 114 17.07 -2.75 3.08
N SER A 115 16.21 -3.58 2.47
CA SER A 115 16.59 -4.45 1.34
C SER A 115 16.08 -3.95 -0.01
N VAL A 116 15.03 -3.11 -0.04
CA VAL A 116 14.41 -2.62 -1.27
C VAL A 116 14.76 -1.15 -1.50
N SER A 117 15.69 -0.90 -2.43
CA SER A 117 16.23 0.44 -2.69
C SER A 117 15.23 1.43 -3.31
N THR A 118 14.11 0.91 -3.82
CA THR A 118 13.02 1.63 -4.48
C THR A 118 11.84 1.93 -3.55
N ALA A 119 11.90 1.45 -2.30
CA ALA A 119 10.93 1.79 -1.27
C ALA A 119 11.31 3.12 -0.62
N TRP A 120 10.31 3.96 -0.36
CA TRP A 120 10.49 5.27 0.25
C TRP A 120 9.55 5.44 1.45
N VAL A 121 10.05 6.13 2.46
CA VAL A 121 9.33 6.57 3.65
C VAL A 121 9.09 8.06 3.53
N PHE A 122 7.83 8.48 3.67
CA PHE A 122 7.42 9.89 3.74
C PHE A 122 7.00 10.18 5.16
N SER A 123 7.73 11.04 5.86
CA SER A 123 7.53 11.33 7.29
C SER A 123 6.96 12.72 7.47
N ALA A 124 5.88 12.84 8.23
CA ALA A 124 5.29 14.12 8.62
C ALA A 124 5.73 14.47 10.05
N ARG A 125 6.43 15.59 10.21
CA ARG A 125 6.86 16.11 11.51
C ARG A 125 6.17 17.42 11.81
N ASN A 126 5.79 17.65 13.07
CA ASN A 126 5.31 18.97 13.50
C ASN A 126 6.44 19.95 13.80
N ASP A 127 6.10 21.19 14.17
CA ASP A 127 7.06 22.24 14.53
C ASP A 127 8.00 21.86 15.69
N ALA A 128 7.57 20.96 16.57
CA ALA A 128 8.39 20.40 17.64
C ALA A 128 9.30 19.25 17.17
N LYS A 129 9.40 19.04 15.85
CA LYS A 129 10.16 17.97 15.16
C LYS A 129 9.70 16.55 15.50
N ARG A 130 8.54 16.39 16.13
CA ARG A 130 8.01 15.07 16.49
C ARG A 130 7.37 14.43 15.27
N LEU A 131 7.64 13.15 15.03
CA LEU A 131 6.96 12.37 14.03
C LEU A 131 5.47 12.22 14.37
N VAL A 132 4.62 12.73 13.49
CA VAL A 132 3.15 12.70 13.61
C VAL A 132 2.57 11.53 12.86
N ALA A 133 3.08 11.27 11.65
CA ALA A 133 2.65 10.18 10.79
C ALA A 133 3.73 9.85 9.77
N PHE A 134 3.66 8.67 9.15
CA PHE A 134 4.47 8.36 7.98
C PHE A 134 3.78 7.38 7.04
N ASP A 135 4.10 7.52 5.76
CA ASP A 135 3.71 6.62 4.68
C ASP A 135 4.90 5.83 4.16
N ILE A 136 4.62 4.62 3.68
CA ILE A 136 5.54 3.80 2.91
C ILE A 136 4.98 3.61 1.52
N ALA A 137 5.79 3.89 0.50
CA ALA A 137 5.44 3.66 -0.89
C ALA A 137 6.60 3.04 -1.69
N GLU A 138 6.27 2.12 -2.59
CA GLU A 138 7.21 1.37 -3.42
C GLU A 138 7.18 1.87 -4.87
N PHE A 139 8.34 2.27 -5.40
CA PHE A 139 8.48 2.93 -6.71
C PHE A 139 9.10 2.05 -7.80
N GLY A 140 9.37 0.77 -7.53
CA GLY A 140 10.08 -0.13 -8.43
C GLY A 140 9.30 -0.55 -9.67
N ALA A 141 7.97 -0.46 -9.66
CA ALA A 141 7.16 -0.74 -10.84
C ALA A 141 7.35 0.35 -11.90
N ARG A 142 7.32 -0.01 -13.19
CA ARG A 142 7.56 0.93 -14.30
C ARG A 142 6.51 2.05 -14.34
N ASP A 143 5.25 1.66 -14.44
CA ASP A 143 4.15 2.57 -14.81
C ASP A 143 3.36 3.07 -13.59
N TYR A 144 3.60 2.53 -12.39
CA TYR A 144 2.87 2.88 -11.18
C TYR A 144 3.75 2.85 -9.94
N ILE A 145 3.21 3.34 -8.83
CA ILE A 145 3.76 3.12 -7.49
C ILE A 145 2.75 2.34 -6.65
N PHE A 146 3.24 1.64 -5.63
CA PHE A 146 2.38 0.93 -4.69
C PHE A 146 2.39 1.67 -3.35
N TYR A 147 1.23 2.21 -2.96
CA TYR A 147 1.02 2.84 -1.66
C TYR A 147 0.78 1.72 -0.63
N MET A 148 1.76 1.48 0.23
CA MET A 148 1.81 0.28 1.06
C MET A 148 1.11 0.47 2.39
N PHE A 149 1.56 1.45 3.18
CA PHE A 149 1.17 1.60 4.57
C PHE A 149 1.14 3.07 4.99
N ASN A 150 0.24 3.38 5.92
CA ASN A 150 0.17 4.66 6.63
C ASN A 150 0.11 4.38 8.13
N PHE A 151 0.94 5.07 8.89
CA PHE A 151 0.96 4.98 10.35
C PHE A 151 0.85 6.38 10.93
N MET A 152 0.00 6.53 11.96
CA MET A 152 -0.24 7.81 12.62
C MET A 152 -0.07 7.69 14.12
N SER A 153 0.53 8.70 14.72
CA SER A 153 0.56 8.88 16.17
C SER A 153 -0.84 9.19 16.69
N ARG A 154 -1.31 8.45 17.70
CA ARG A 154 -2.54 8.82 18.41
C ARG A 154 -2.31 9.95 19.41
N ARG A 155 -1.06 10.18 19.82
CA ARG A 155 -0.68 11.19 20.83
C ARG A 155 -0.41 12.56 20.23
N SER A 156 0.17 12.61 19.03
CA SER A 156 0.53 13.85 18.34
C SER A 156 -0.26 14.03 17.05
N TYR A 157 -1.53 13.59 17.03
CA TYR A 157 -2.38 13.64 15.86
C TYR A 157 -2.56 15.08 15.34
N VAL A 158 -2.36 15.26 14.04
CA VAL A 158 -2.63 16.52 13.32
C VAL A 158 -3.64 16.23 12.21
N PRO A 159 -4.79 16.92 12.16
CA PRO A 159 -5.76 16.76 11.09
C PRO A 159 -5.14 17.00 9.71
N GLY A 160 -5.42 16.08 8.77
CA GLY A 160 -4.90 16.16 7.40
C GLY A 160 -3.48 15.62 7.22
N ALA A 161 -2.86 15.01 8.24
CA ALA A 161 -1.53 14.41 8.14
C ALA A 161 -1.45 13.31 7.05
N SER A 162 -2.42 12.39 7.01
CA SER A 162 -2.47 11.37 5.94
C SER A 162 -2.77 11.98 4.57
N ASP A 163 -3.62 13.02 4.51
CA ASP A 163 -3.95 13.68 3.24
C ASP A 163 -2.72 14.34 2.61
N ILE A 164 -1.91 15.04 3.40
CA ILE A 164 -0.68 15.67 2.90
C ILE A 164 0.41 14.64 2.59
N LEU A 165 0.53 13.57 3.36
CA LEU A 165 1.51 12.51 3.07
C LEU A 165 1.18 11.81 1.75
N LEU A 166 -0.09 11.41 1.55
CA LEU A 166 -0.54 10.82 0.28
C LEU A 166 -0.38 11.82 -0.88
N HIS A 167 -0.64 13.10 -0.66
CA HIS A 167 -0.38 14.14 -1.66
C HIS A 167 1.10 14.20 -2.07
N GLU A 168 2.04 14.14 -1.11
CA GLU A 168 3.48 14.12 -1.42
C GLU A 168 3.92 12.81 -2.10
N VAL A 169 3.32 11.67 -1.76
CA VAL A 169 3.51 10.40 -2.48
C VAL A 169 3.06 10.52 -3.93
N ILE A 170 1.86 11.05 -4.17
CA ILE A 170 1.29 11.28 -5.51
C ILE A 170 2.19 12.23 -6.32
N LYS A 171 2.61 13.34 -5.72
CA LYS A 171 3.51 14.30 -6.36
C LYS A 171 4.82 13.64 -6.77
N ALA A 172 5.43 12.85 -5.88
CA ALA A 172 6.64 12.08 -6.20
C ALA A 172 6.41 11.05 -7.32
N ALA A 173 5.22 10.47 -7.42
CA ALA A 173 4.86 9.56 -8.50
C ALA A 173 4.73 10.31 -9.84
N GLN A 174 4.07 11.46 -9.84
CA GLN A 174 3.96 12.33 -11.02
C GLN A 174 5.33 12.81 -11.52
N GLU A 175 6.22 13.22 -10.61
CA GLU A 175 7.60 13.61 -10.93
C GLU A 175 8.41 12.47 -11.58
N GLN A 176 8.09 11.21 -11.27
CA GLN A 176 8.70 10.03 -11.91
C GLN A 176 7.95 9.56 -13.17
N GLY A 177 6.96 10.31 -13.64
CA GLY A 177 6.19 9.97 -14.85
C GLY A 177 5.30 8.74 -14.70
N LYS A 178 4.88 8.41 -13.47
CA LYS A 178 3.99 7.29 -13.20
C LYS A 178 2.58 7.62 -13.70
N SER A 179 1.85 6.61 -14.14
CA SER A 179 0.50 6.73 -14.67
C SER A 179 -0.57 6.62 -13.58
N PHE A 180 -0.34 5.80 -12.56
CA PHE A 180 -1.29 5.59 -11.46
C PHE A 180 -0.61 5.25 -10.14
N VAL A 181 -1.35 5.38 -9.04
CA VAL A 181 -1.00 4.86 -7.72
C VAL A 181 -1.87 3.65 -7.44
N ASN A 182 -1.27 2.51 -7.13
CA ASN A 182 -1.98 1.34 -6.64
C ASN A 182 -2.12 1.45 -5.11
N LEU A 183 -3.37 1.48 -4.63
CA LEU A 183 -3.74 1.69 -3.23
C LEU A 183 -3.87 0.37 -2.45
N GLY A 184 -3.54 -0.76 -3.08
CA GLY A 184 -3.67 -2.07 -2.48
C GLY A 184 -5.09 -2.61 -2.53
N LEU A 185 -5.32 -3.62 -1.69
CA LEU A 185 -6.61 -4.27 -1.57
C LEU A 185 -7.52 -3.44 -0.66
N GLY A 186 -8.82 -3.35 -0.98
CA GLY A 186 -9.82 -2.71 -0.11
C GLY A 186 -10.18 -3.55 1.12
N ILE A 187 -9.19 -4.10 1.80
CA ILE A 187 -9.34 -5.00 2.96
C ILE A 187 -9.84 -4.29 4.23
N ASN A 188 -10.00 -2.97 4.20
CA ASN A 188 -10.57 -2.17 5.28
C ASN A 188 -11.50 -1.09 4.69
N GLU A 189 -12.63 -0.81 5.35
CA GLU A 189 -13.58 0.25 4.96
C GLU A 189 -12.89 1.61 4.79
N GLY A 190 -11.84 1.89 5.58
CA GLY A 190 -11.03 3.09 5.44
C GLY A 190 -10.26 3.18 4.11
N VAL A 191 -9.85 2.04 3.52
CA VAL A 191 -9.20 1.97 2.20
C VAL A 191 -10.25 2.06 1.08
N ALA A 192 -11.44 1.51 1.30
CA ALA A 192 -12.55 1.60 0.33
C ALA A 192 -13.19 2.99 0.24
N PHE A 193 -13.02 3.83 1.28
CA PHE A 193 -13.58 5.18 1.36
C PHE A 193 -12.79 6.24 0.58
N PHE A 194 -11.49 6.01 0.31
CA PHE A 194 -10.61 6.95 -0.39
C PHE A 194 -10.81 6.97 -1.91
#